data_AF-B7RYH2-F1
#
_entry.id   AF-B7RYH2-F1
#
_cell.length_a   1.000
_cell.length_b   1.000
_cell.length_c   1.000
_cell.angle_alpha   90.00
_cell.angle_beta   90.00
_cell.angle_gamma   90.00
#
_symmetry.space_group_name_H-M   'P 1'
#
loop_
_entity.id
_entity.type
_entity.pdbx_description
1 polymer ?
#
loop_
_entity_poly.entity_id
_entity_poly.type
_entity_poly.pdbx_seq_one_letter_code
_entity_poly.pdbx_strand_id
1 'polypeptide(L)'
;MKMFSHLFGRLPVADCALNFVNAQRMVLDYARFLENSAPMPGRIIDASRLPHPKASLKQALLMCIGSGASNSLEEHLKAGYLMLSAFQTNVGDVGLGTDFAALDLEADLVDIVEQLQQDEAEAQSWRLDVRLELEQLKQDLYALELELAQSLRLSA
;
A
#
# COMPACT_ATOMS: atom_id res chain seq x y z
N MET A 1 3.09 -19.72 15.09
CA MET A 1 1.84 -19.21 15.73
C MET A 1 2.01 -18.00 16.66
N LYS A 2 3.22 -17.44 16.92
CA LYS A 2 3.38 -16.32 17.88
C LYS A 2 3.32 -14.91 17.25
N MET A 3 3.61 -14.75 15.96
CA MET A 3 3.73 -13.44 15.30
C MET A 3 2.55 -13.03 14.42
N PHE A 4 1.78 -13.98 13.85
CA PHE A 4 0.41 -13.67 13.40
C PHE A 4 -0.42 -13.05 14.52
N SER A 5 -0.22 -13.49 15.76
CA SER A 5 -0.84 -12.85 16.92
C SER A 5 -0.23 -11.52 17.35
N HIS A 6 0.96 -11.18 16.85
CA HIS A 6 1.65 -9.91 17.14
C HIS A 6 1.37 -8.87 16.05
N LEU A 7 1.15 -9.30 14.80
CA LEU A 7 0.72 -8.49 13.65
C LEU A 7 -0.81 -8.31 13.60
N PHE A 8 -1.59 -9.33 14.02
CA PHE A 8 -3.06 -9.35 13.90
C PHE A 8 -3.82 -9.58 15.21
N GLY A 9 -3.13 -9.72 16.35
CA GLY A 9 -3.75 -10.13 17.62
C GLY A 9 -4.07 -11.63 17.68
N ARG A 10 -4.08 -12.23 18.88
CA ARG A 10 -4.59 -13.61 19.05
C ARG A 10 -6.11 -13.58 18.90
N LEU A 11 -6.62 -14.15 17.81
CA LEU A 11 -8.06 -14.28 17.57
C LEU A 11 -8.50 -15.77 17.61
N PRO A 12 -9.68 -16.08 18.20
CA PRO A 12 -10.31 -17.39 18.11
C PRO A 12 -10.53 -17.84 16.64
N VAL A 13 -10.58 -19.15 16.40
CA VAL A 13 -10.63 -19.73 15.04
C VAL A 13 -11.88 -19.30 14.24
N ALA A 14 -13.05 -19.18 14.88
CA ALA A 14 -14.26 -18.71 14.23
C ALA A 14 -14.18 -17.21 13.85
N ASP A 15 -13.56 -16.41 14.70
CA ASP A 15 -13.30 -14.99 14.43
C ASP A 15 -12.28 -14.84 13.29
N CYS A 16 -11.31 -15.76 13.19
CA CYS A 16 -10.31 -15.77 12.13
C CYS A 16 -10.94 -15.97 10.72
N ALA A 17 -11.93 -16.85 10.58
CA ALA A 17 -12.62 -17.08 9.31
C ALA A 17 -13.49 -15.89 8.88
N LEU A 18 -14.24 -15.30 9.82
CA LEU A 18 -15.00 -14.07 9.58
C LEU A 18 -14.07 -12.90 9.23
N ASN A 19 -12.93 -12.79 9.91
CA ASN A 19 -11.93 -11.78 9.64
C ASN A 19 -11.25 -11.96 8.28
N PHE A 20 -11.05 -13.21 7.82
CA PHE A 20 -10.51 -13.48 6.49
C PHE A 20 -11.48 -13.08 5.37
N VAL A 21 -12.77 -13.40 5.50
CA VAL A 21 -13.79 -12.97 4.52
C VAL A 21 -13.89 -11.45 4.47
N ASN A 22 -13.81 -10.78 5.63
CA ASN A 22 -13.80 -9.32 5.68
C ASN A 22 -12.53 -8.74 5.06
N ALA A 23 -11.36 -9.33 5.34
CA ALA A 23 -10.10 -8.94 4.71
C ALA A 23 -10.17 -9.04 3.18
N GLN A 24 -10.68 -10.15 2.65
CA GLN A 24 -10.86 -10.32 1.21
C GLN A 24 -11.76 -9.24 0.60
N ARG A 25 -12.87 -8.89 1.27
CA ARG A 25 -13.77 -7.81 0.81
C ARG A 25 -13.04 -6.47 0.75
N MET A 26 -12.31 -6.13 1.81
CA MET A 26 -11.55 -4.87 1.86
C MET A 26 -10.48 -4.81 0.76
N VAL A 27 -9.77 -5.92 0.51
CA VAL A 27 -8.77 -6.01 -0.56
C VAL A 27 -9.42 -5.87 -1.94
N LEU A 28 -10.59 -6.47 -2.16
CA LEU A 28 -11.33 -6.33 -3.42
C LEU A 28 -11.82 -4.90 -3.65
N ASP A 29 -12.33 -4.23 -2.62
CA ASP A 29 -12.74 -2.83 -2.72
C ASP A 29 -11.54 -1.93 -3.03
N TYR A 30 -10.39 -2.20 -2.41
CA TYR A 30 -9.14 -1.50 -2.70
C TYR A 30 -8.63 -1.77 -4.11
N ALA A 31 -8.69 -3.00 -4.61
CA ALA A 31 -8.31 -3.32 -5.98
C ALA A 31 -9.18 -2.55 -7.01
N ARG A 32 -10.50 -2.54 -6.83
CA ARG A 32 -11.44 -1.75 -7.67
C ARG A 32 -11.17 -0.25 -7.59
N PHE A 33 -10.78 0.24 -6.41
CA PHE A 33 -10.37 1.63 -6.25
C PHE A 33 -9.11 1.92 -7.06
N LEU A 34 -8.08 1.08 -6.98
CA LEU A 34 -6.83 1.27 -7.74
C LEU A 34 -7.04 1.19 -9.26
N GLU A 35 -7.95 0.34 -9.75
CA GLU A 35 -8.29 0.28 -11.18
C GLU A 35 -8.71 1.63 -11.77
N ASN A 36 -9.31 2.51 -10.94
CA ASN A 36 -9.84 3.79 -11.38
C ASN A 36 -9.11 5.01 -10.80
N SER A 37 -8.32 4.81 -9.75
CA SER A 37 -7.80 5.91 -8.92
C SER A 37 -6.42 5.59 -8.32
N ALA A 38 -5.66 4.68 -8.95
CA ALA A 38 -4.28 4.46 -8.57
C ALA A 38 -3.47 5.77 -8.66
N PRO A 39 -2.71 6.13 -7.62
CA PRO A 39 -1.76 7.23 -7.70
C PRO A 39 -0.76 6.96 -8.82
N MET A 40 -0.48 7.98 -9.64
CA MET A 40 0.65 7.92 -10.56
C MET A 40 1.96 7.73 -9.79
N PRO A 41 2.97 7.04 -10.34
CA PRO A 41 4.25 6.87 -9.68
C PRO A 41 4.84 8.21 -9.23
N GLY A 42 5.16 8.31 -7.95
CA GLY A 42 5.71 9.52 -7.36
C GLY A 42 4.67 10.54 -6.88
N ARG A 43 3.37 10.34 -7.14
CA ARG A 43 2.31 11.12 -6.49
C ARG A 43 2.04 10.63 -5.08
N ILE A 44 1.69 11.58 -4.22
CA ILE A 44 1.32 11.37 -2.82
C ILE A 44 -0.11 11.84 -2.67
N ILE A 45 -0.99 10.96 -2.21
CA ILE A 45 -2.43 11.21 -2.11
C ILE A 45 -2.85 11.14 -0.64
N ASP A 46 -3.90 11.86 -0.26
CA ASP A 46 -4.43 11.76 1.09
C ASP A 46 -5.02 10.36 1.38
N ALA A 47 -4.68 9.80 2.52
CA ALA A 47 -5.15 8.49 2.98
C ALA A 47 -6.67 8.43 3.19
N SER A 48 -7.34 9.57 3.40
CA SER A 48 -8.80 9.66 3.47
C SER A 48 -9.50 9.28 2.15
N ARG A 49 -8.77 9.26 1.03
CA ARG A 49 -9.31 8.83 -0.27
C ARG A 49 -9.37 7.32 -0.43
N LEU A 50 -8.73 6.56 0.46
CA LEU A 50 -8.81 5.09 0.45
C LEU A 50 -10.23 4.62 0.79
N PRO A 51 -10.69 3.51 0.19
CA PRO A 51 -12.04 2.97 0.45
C PRO A 51 -12.21 2.44 1.87
N HIS A 52 -11.10 2.21 2.58
CA HIS A 52 -11.05 1.70 3.94
C HIS A 52 -9.89 2.34 4.70
N PRO A 53 -9.91 2.37 6.05
CA PRO A 53 -8.77 2.87 6.83
C PRO A 53 -7.47 2.16 6.45
N LYS A 54 -6.41 2.94 6.19
CA LYS A 54 -5.11 2.43 5.72
C LYS A 54 -4.55 1.30 6.59
N ALA A 55 -4.64 1.44 7.92
CA ALA A 55 -4.18 0.42 8.86
C ALA A 55 -4.93 -0.92 8.70
N SER A 56 -6.24 -0.86 8.48
CA SER A 56 -7.06 -2.05 8.23
C SER A 56 -6.74 -2.68 6.87
N LEU A 57 -6.48 -1.88 5.84
CA LEU A 57 -6.03 -2.38 4.53
C LEU A 57 -4.68 -3.08 4.61
N LYS A 58 -3.72 -2.53 5.36
CA LYS A 58 -2.43 -3.20 5.59
C LYS A 58 -2.63 -4.60 6.17
N GLN A 59 -3.46 -4.71 7.20
CA GLN A 59 -3.75 -6.00 7.83
C GLN A 59 -4.46 -6.95 6.87
N ALA A 60 -5.48 -6.47 6.16
CA ALA A 60 -6.23 -7.28 5.20
C ALA A 60 -5.32 -7.84 4.10
N LEU A 61 -4.44 -7.01 3.53
CA LEU A 61 -3.49 -7.41 2.50
C LEU A 61 -2.49 -8.45 3.00
N LEU A 62 -1.86 -8.23 4.16
CA LEU A 62 -0.93 -9.21 4.73
C LEU A 62 -1.61 -10.56 5.02
N MET A 63 -2.86 -10.53 5.49
CA MET A 63 -3.65 -11.75 5.70
C MET A 63 -3.93 -12.49 4.39
N CYS A 64 -4.28 -11.77 3.32
CA CYS A 64 -4.50 -12.35 2.01
C CYS A 64 -3.21 -12.89 1.37
N ILE A 65 -2.08 -12.18 1.50
CA ILE A 65 -0.76 -12.64 1.05
C ILE A 65 -0.38 -13.93 1.77
N GLY A 66 -0.54 -13.98 3.09
CA GLY A 66 -0.21 -15.14 3.91
C GLY A 66 -1.11 -16.36 3.71
N SER A 67 -2.22 -16.25 2.95
CA SER A 67 -3.16 -17.36 2.75
C SER A 67 -2.74 -18.38 1.69
N GLY A 68 -1.61 -18.17 1.01
CA GLY A 68 -1.10 -19.07 -0.02
C GLY A 68 -1.84 -18.93 -1.35
N ALA A 69 -2.01 -17.68 -1.80
CA ALA A 69 -2.51 -17.36 -3.13
C ALA A 69 -1.58 -17.92 -4.23
N SER A 70 -2.05 -17.98 -5.49
CA SER A 70 -1.18 -18.30 -6.61
C SER A 70 -0.06 -17.25 -6.74
N ASN A 71 1.13 -17.64 -7.20
CA ASN A 71 2.28 -16.72 -7.32
C ASN A 71 1.95 -15.41 -8.04
N SER A 72 1.12 -15.45 -9.10
CA SER A 72 0.69 -14.25 -9.80
C SER A 72 -0.15 -13.32 -8.91
N LEU A 73 -1.15 -13.86 -8.20
CA LEU A 73 -2.00 -13.05 -7.33
C LEU A 73 -1.22 -12.51 -6.13
N GLU A 74 -0.29 -13.30 -5.59
CA GLU A 74 0.58 -12.88 -4.50
C GLU A 74 1.40 -11.62 -4.84
N GLU A 75 2.04 -11.59 -6.01
CA GLU A 75 2.81 -10.41 -6.46
C GLU A 75 1.93 -9.16 -6.61
N HIS A 76 0.71 -9.29 -7.12
CA HIS A 76 -0.23 -8.17 -7.20
C HIS A 76 -0.63 -7.66 -5.82
N LEU A 77 -0.84 -8.56 -4.85
CA LEU A 77 -1.15 -8.18 -3.47
C LEU A 77 0.03 -7.49 -2.80
N LYS A 78 1.27 -7.96 -3.00
CA LYS A 78 2.49 -7.30 -2.52
C LYS A 78 2.66 -5.92 -3.11
N ALA A 79 2.48 -5.78 -4.43
CA ALA A 79 2.53 -4.47 -5.10
C ALA A 79 1.46 -3.51 -4.54
N GLY A 80 0.22 -3.98 -4.37
CA GLY A 80 -0.85 -3.20 -3.75
C GLY A 80 -0.57 -2.82 -2.30
N TYR A 81 0.09 -3.69 -1.53
CA TYR A 81 0.54 -3.41 -0.16
C TYR A 81 1.57 -2.30 -0.14
N LEU A 82 2.62 -2.38 -0.97
CA LEU A 82 3.66 -1.35 -1.06
C LEU A 82 3.09 -0.01 -1.56
N MET A 83 2.10 -0.04 -2.46
CA MET A 83 1.41 1.16 -2.97
C MET A 83 0.72 1.96 -1.86
N LEU A 84 0.37 1.34 -0.73
CA LEU A 84 -0.19 2.08 0.41
C LEU A 84 0.75 3.18 0.92
N SER A 85 2.06 3.07 0.70
CA SER A 85 3.02 4.14 1.04
C SER A 85 2.76 5.45 0.30
N ALA A 86 2.10 5.44 -0.86
CA ALA A 86 1.73 6.66 -1.59
C ALA A 86 0.57 7.43 -0.91
N PHE A 87 -0.15 6.83 0.03
CA PHE A 87 -1.32 7.43 0.67
C PHE A 87 -0.97 7.99 2.05
N GLN A 88 -0.65 9.28 2.17
CA GLN A 88 -0.22 9.89 3.44
C GLN A 88 -1.37 10.63 4.14
N THR A 89 -1.28 10.81 5.46
CA THR A 89 -2.34 11.48 6.22
C THR A 89 -2.16 13.00 6.15
N ASN A 90 -3.25 13.76 6.00
CA ASN A 90 -3.25 15.23 5.97
C ASN A 90 -2.46 15.83 4.79
N VAL A 91 -2.50 15.17 3.64
CA VAL A 91 -1.99 15.69 2.35
C VAL A 91 -2.99 16.68 1.75
N GLY A 92 -4.29 16.44 1.95
CA GLY A 92 -5.37 17.23 1.34
C GLY A 92 -5.78 16.73 -0.06
N ASP A 93 -6.73 17.46 -0.67
CA ASP A 93 -7.50 16.94 -1.82
C ASP A 93 -6.73 16.90 -3.14
N VAL A 94 -5.78 17.83 -3.35
CA VAL A 94 -5.10 18.02 -4.65
C VAL A 94 -4.04 16.94 -4.93
N GLY A 95 -3.58 16.25 -3.89
CA GLY A 95 -2.41 15.38 -3.96
C GLY A 95 -1.12 16.17 -4.21
N LEU A 96 0.02 15.61 -3.78
CA LEU A 96 1.33 16.25 -3.90
C LEU A 96 2.22 15.47 -4.87
N GLY A 97 3.18 16.19 -5.47
CA GLY A 97 4.11 15.67 -6.46
C GLY A 97 3.54 15.71 -7.88
N THR A 98 4.45 15.54 -8.84
CA THR A 98 4.17 15.72 -10.26
C THR A 98 3.05 14.82 -10.77
N ASP A 99 2.03 15.44 -11.37
CA ASP A 99 1.07 14.73 -12.21
C ASP A 99 1.57 14.64 -13.65
N PHE A 100 2.29 13.58 -13.98
CA PHE A 100 2.74 13.40 -15.36
C PHE A 100 1.59 13.26 -16.37
N ALA A 101 0.37 12.91 -15.92
CA ALA A 101 -0.79 12.82 -16.81
C ALA A 101 -1.43 14.18 -17.09
N ALA A 102 -1.25 15.17 -16.21
CA ALA A 102 -1.77 16.52 -16.37
C ALA A 102 -0.71 17.54 -16.83
N LEU A 103 0.54 17.10 -17.05
CA LEU A 103 1.63 17.94 -17.50
C LEU A 103 1.39 18.39 -18.96
N ASP A 104 1.39 19.70 -19.19
CA ASP A 104 1.31 20.26 -20.55
C ASP A 104 2.68 20.16 -21.21
N LEU A 105 2.84 19.20 -22.12
CA LEU A 105 4.09 18.99 -22.86
C LEU A 105 4.26 19.94 -24.05
N GLU A 106 3.24 20.73 -24.37
CA GLU A 106 3.29 21.76 -25.43
C GLU A 106 3.71 23.12 -24.88
N ALA A 107 3.77 23.27 -23.55
CA ALA A 107 4.24 24.47 -22.86
C ALA A 107 5.74 24.73 -23.07
N ASP A 108 6.19 25.94 -22.73
CA ASP A 108 7.62 26.27 -22.76
C ASP A 108 8.40 25.36 -21.79
N LEU A 109 9.56 24.89 -22.23
CA LEU A 109 10.40 23.99 -21.43
C LEU A 109 10.79 24.60 -20.08
N VAL A 110 10.97 25.93 -20.01
CA VAL A 110 11.28 26.63 -18.76
C VAL A 110 10.10 26.53 -17.80
N ASP A 111 8.89 26.77 -18.27
CA ASP A 111 7.67 26.69 -17.46
C ASP A 111 7.44 25.27 -16.92
N ILE A 112 7.68 24.26 -17.76
CA ILE A 112 7.60 22.84 -17.35
C ILE A 112 8.61 22.55 -16.23
N VAL A 113 9.85 23.00 -16.38
CA VAL A 113 10.90 22.77 -15.37
C VAL A 113 10.58 23.48 -14.06
N GLU A 114 10.08 24.71 -14.11
CA GLU A 114 9.66 25.46 -12.92
C GLU A 114 8.52 24.75 -12.19
N GLN A 115 7.50 24.27 -12.91
CA GLN A 115 6.40 23.50 -12.34
C GLN A 115 6.90 22.22 -11.65
N LEU A 116 7.80 21.46 -12.29
CA LEU A 116 8.36 20.24 -11.70
C LEU A 116 9.16 20.53 -10.41
N GLN A 117 9.92 21.63 -10.38
CA GLN A 117 10.67 22.02 -9.20
C GLN A 117 9.75 22.43 -8.05
N GLN A 118 8.68 23.16 -8.36
CA GLN A 118 7.69 23.56 -7.36
C GLN A 118 6.96 22.34 -6.78
N ASP A 119 6.47 21.44 -7.63
CA ASP A 119 5.78 20.22 -7.21
C ASP A 119 6.68 19.35 -6.29
N GLU A 120 7.97 19.23 -6.61
CA GLU A 120 8.91 18.47 -5.78
C GLU A 120 9.21 19.16 -4.47
N ALA A 121 9.35 20.50 -4.46
CA ALA A 121 9.57 21.27 -3.24
C ALA A 121 8.38 21.14 -2.27
N GLU A 122 7.15 21.21 -2.77
CA GLU A 122 5.93 21.04 -1.97
C GLU A 122 5.80 19.61 -1.43
N ALA A 123 6.19 18.59 -2.21
CA ALA A 123 6.14 17.21 -1.80
C ALA A 123 7.28 16.79 -0.84
N GLN A 124 8.34 17.59 -0.70
CA GLN A 124 9.62 17.15 -0.15
C GLN A 124 9.55 16.56 1.27
N SER A 125 8.78 17.18 2.18
CA SER A 125 8.61 16.62 3.53
C SER A 125 7.83 15.31 3.54
N TRP A 126 6.81 15.18 2.69
CA TRP A 126 6.02 13.95 2.55
C TRP A 126 6.82 12.83 1.86
N ARG A 127 7.77 13.16 0.98
CA ARG A 127 8.68 12.18 0.36
C ARG A 127 9.44 11.39 1.42
N LEU A 128 9.84 12.02 2.53
CA LEU A 128 10.52 11.33 3.61
C LEU A 128 9.58 10.30 4.27
N ASP A 129 8.36 10.71 4.61
CA ASP A 129 7.36 9.85 5.24
C ASP A 129 6.98 8.67 4.35
N VAL A 130 6.76 8.91 3.06
CA VAL A 130 6.51 7.87 2.05
C VAL A 130 7.66 6.87 2.00
N ARG A 131 8.93 7.34 1.99
CA ARG A 131 10.10 6.46 1.94
C ARG A 131 10.24 5.63 3.22
N LEU A 132 10.10 6.25 4.39
CA LEU A 132 10.16 5.55 5.67
C LEU A 132 9.09 4.47 5.77
N GLU A 133 7.86 4.81 5.37
CA GLU A 133 6.77 3.85 5.38
C GLU A 133 6.97 2.74 4.34
N LEU A 134 7.42 3.06 3.13
CA LEU A 134 7.70 2.04 2.11
C LEU A 134 8.75 1.02 2.61
N GLU A 135 9.81 1.47 3.28
CA GLU A 135 10.79 0.57 3.88
C GLU A 135 10.18 -0.27 5.01
N GLN A 136 9.31 0.30 5.84
CA GLN A 136 8.57 -0.48 6.83
C GLN A 136 7.69 -1.56 6.17
N LEU A 137 6.97 -1.23 5.10
CA LEU A 137 6.13 -2.19 4.39
C LEU A 137 6.96 -3.32 3.76
N LYS A 138 8.14 -3.02 3.22
CA LYS A 138 9.07 -4.05 2.74
C LYS A 138 9.54 -4.98 3.87
N GLN A 139 9.83 -4.43 5.04
CA GLN A 139 10.21 -5.22 6.21
C GLN A 139 9.07 -6.13 6.68
N ASP A 140 7.83 -5.63 6.67
CA ASP A 140 6.65 -6.42 7.01
C ASP A 140 6.48 -7.62 6.06
N LEU A 141 6.64 -7.39 4.75
CA LEU A 141 6.59 -8.46 3.73
C LEU A 141 7.70 -9.48 3.93
N TYR A 142 8.94 -9.03 4.14
CA TYR A 142 10.09 -9.92 4.38
C TYR A 142 9.87 -10.79 5.63
N ALA A 143 9.34 -10.20 6.70
CA ALA A 143 9.02 -10.93 7.92
C ALA A 143 7.95 -12.00 7.66
N LEU A 144 6.88 -11.67 6.93
CA LEU A 144 5.83 -12.62 6.56
C LEU A 144 6.38 -13.79 5.74
N GLU A 145 7.18 -13.51 4.71
CA GLU A 145 7.80 -14.54 3.85
C GLU A 145 8.69 -15.49 4.64
N LEU A 146 9.50 -14.95 5.55
CA LEU A 146 10.36 -15.76 6.42
C LEU A 146 9.53 -16.72 7.29
N GLU A 147 8.40 -16.26 7.82
CA GLU A 147 7.51 -17.09 8.63
C GLU A 147 6.83 -18.19 7.80
N LEU A 148 6.34 -17.85 6.61
CA LEU A 148 5.75 -18.83 5.71
C LEU A 148 6.76 -19.93 5.38
N ALA A 149 7.99 -19.55 5.04
CA ALA A 149 9.07 -20.50 4.78
C ALA A 149 9.41 -21.38 5.99
N GLN A 150 9.42 -20.83 7.21
CA GLN A 150 9.63 -21.59 8.44
C GLN A 150 8.47 -22.55 8.73
N SER A 151 7.23 -22.11 8.51
CA SER A 151 6.04 -22.93 8.73
C SER A 151 5.99 -24.14 7.81
N LEU A 152 6.34 -23.95 6.52
CA LEU A 152 6.44 -25.02 5.53
C LEU A 152 7.48 -26.07 5.92
N ARG A 153 8.63 -25.65 6.47
CA ARG A 153 9.68 -26.56 6.96
C ARG A 153 9.26 -27.37 8.18
N LEU A 154 8.34 -26.85 9.01
CA LEU A 154 7.85 -27.54 10.21
C LEU A 154 6.69 -28.48 9.92
N SER A 155 6.01 -28.30 8.78
CA SER A 155 4.91 -29.15 8.33
C SER A 155 5.31 -30.27 7.35
N ALA A 156 6.58 -30.29 6.90
CA ALA A 156 7.17 -31.30 6.02
C ALA A 156 7.95 -32.34 6.82
#